data_AF-A0A182EIZ8-F1
#
_entry.id   AF-A0A182EIZ8-F1
#
_cell.length_a   1.000
_cell.length_b   1.000
_cell.length_c   1.000
_cell.angle_alpha   90.00
_cell.angle_beta   90.00
_cell.angle_gamma   90.00
#
_symmetry.space_group_name_H-M   'P 1'
#
loop_
_entity.id
_entity.type
_entity.pdbx_description
1 polymer ?
#
loop_
_entity_poly.entity_id
_entity_poly.type
_entity_poly.pdbx_seq_one_letter_code
_entity_poly.pdbx_strand_id
1 'polypeptide(L)'
;MSFTMGNETFTVAAKLFAQNRTRLVEMLRNKVQTGSIILLKGGIEQNRYNTDALDLPFRQESYFFWTFGVHESNCFGAIDIDSGRSFLFLPRLHPDYVIWHGKIYNEDWYQKKYEVDEVHFNDKNTIIETLTNLHAKQLLLLKAYNSDSNEILEPPTIDGLNNFPCDTSILYPVMAELRVFKTDQELNVMRYVCKVASEAHKAVMKAARPGMYEYQLESLFRHHCYYHGGCRHLAYTCIASSGYNSSILHYGHENAPNSKEIIDGDLCLFDMGPEYNCYGIQWDEMHKLAEMIILSHLRDAGILKGDLEKMMEARIGAIFMPHGLGHFMGLDVHDCGGYLGDAKPRSTLPGLKALRTTRTLQERMVITIEPGCYFIDTLLDAALNDPIQKKFIVKEKLDDFRGFGGVRIEDDIVIWANGNERMSNVPRTVDEIEQFMSERQ
;
A
#
# COMPACT_ATOMS: atom_id res chain seq x y z
N MET A 1 -10.04 -5.06 -22.70
CA MET A 1 -11.37 -5.17 -22.03
C MET A 1 -11.28 -4.38 -20.72
N SER A 2 -12.25 -4.52 -19.81
CA SER A 2 -12.17 -3.99 -18.45
C SER A 2 -12.27 -5.10 -17.40
N PHE A 3 -11.65 -4.86 -16.24
CA PHE A 3 -11.88 -5.61 -15.01
C PHE A 3 -13.08 -5.02 -14.26
N THR A 4 -13.93 -5.90 -13.74
CA THR A 4 -15.05 -5.59 -12.85
C THR A 4 -15.45 -6.89 -12.14
N MET A 5 -15.93 -6.79 -10.91
CA MET A 5 -16.45 -7.92 -10.12
C MET A 5 -17.99 -8.02 -10.17
N GLY A 6 -18.65 -7.14 -10.93
CA GLY A 6 -20.11 -7.04 -11.04
C GLY A 6 -20.59 -5.61 -11.25
N ASN A 7 -21.85 -5.42 -11.67
CA ASN A 7 -22.39 -4.15 -12.15
C ASN A 7 -22.27 -2.96 -11.18
N GLU A 8 -22.18 -3.21 -9.87
CA GLU A 8 -22.06 -2.19 -8.82
C GLU A 8 -20.59 -1.89 -8.45
N THR A 9 -19.64 -2.63 -9.02
CA THR A 9 -18.20 -2.50 -8.74
C THR A 9 -17.47 -1.69 -9.82
N PHE A 10 -16.43 -0.94 -9.40
CA PHE A 10 -15.75 -0.02 -10.30
C PHE A 10 -15.07 -0.74 -11.48
N THR A 11 -15.25 -0.21 -12.68
CA THR A 11 -14.80 -0.82 -13.92
C THR A 11 -13.43 -0.26 -14.32
N VAL A 12 -12.38 -1.05 -14.11
CA VAL A 12 -11.00 -0.68 -14.45
C VAL A 12 -10.70 -1.04 -15.90
N ALA A 13 -10.46 -0.06 -16.77
CA ALA A 13 -10.14 -0.33 -18.17
C ALA A 13 -8.68 -0.82 -18.34
N ALA A 14 -8.44 -1.79 -19.24
CA ALA A 14 -7.08 -2.23 -19.55
C ALA A 14 -6.19 -1.10 -20.11
N LYS A 15 -6.81 -0.02 -20.62
CA LYS A 15 -6.18 1.23 -21.04
C LYS A 15 -5.38 1.94 -19.94
N LEU A 16 -5.63 1.64 -18.66
CA LEU A 16 -4.79 2.08 -17.54
C LEU A 16 -3.37 1.52 -17.71
N PHE A 17 -3.26 0.20 -17.82
CA PHE A 17 -1.98 -0.50 -17.97
C PHE A 17 -1.31 -0.16 -19.31
N ALA A 18 -2.09 -0.01 -20.40
CA ALA A 18 -1.56 0.47 -21.67
C ALA A 18 -0.93 1.88 -21.55
N GLN A 19 -1.60 2.83 -20.87
CA GLN A 19 -1.05 4.16 -20.60
C GLN A 19 0.24 4.08 -19.77
N ASN A 20 0.31 3.18 -18.79
CA ASN A 20 1.53 2.95 -18.00
C ASN A 20 2.69 2.38 -18.84
N ARG A 21 2.43 1.47 -19.78
CA ARG A 21 3.43 1.01 -20.75
C ARG A 21 3.92 2.14 -21.65
N THR A 22 3.03 3.00 -22.15
CA THR A 22 3.41 4.19 -22.93
C THR A 22 4.35 5.11 -22.14
N ARG A 23 3.97 5.47 -20.90
CA ARG A 23 4.79 6.29 -19.99
C ARG A 23 6.18 5.69 -19.74
N LEU A 24 6.24 4.37 -19.53
CA LEU A 24 7.50 3.65 -19.29
C LEU A 24 8.42 3.66 -20.51
N VAL A 25 7.87 3.39 -21.70
CA VAL A 25 8.60 3.44 -22.96
C VAL A 25 9.12 4.85 -23.25
N GLU A 26 8.28 5.88 -23.09
CA GLU A 26 8.66 7.28 -23.30
C GLU A 26 9.80 7.73 -22.39
N MET A 27 9.77 7.33 -21.11
CA MET A 27 10.86 7.62 -20.15
C MET A 27 12.15 6.85 -20.44
N LEU A 28 12.09 5.69 -21.11
CA LEU A 28 13.24 4.83 -21.39
C LEU A 28 13.91 5.10 -22.75
N ARG A 29 13.18 5.52 -23.79
CA ARG A 29 13.71 5.74 -25.16
C ARG A 29 14.99 6.59 -25.21
N ASN A 30 15.14 7.56 -24.31
CA ASN A 30 16.31 8.46 -24.23
C ASN A 30 17.34 8.05 -23.16
N LYS A 31 17.20 6.86 -22.56
CA LYS A 31 18.06 6.30 -21.49
C LYS A 31 18.78 5.01 -21.89
N VAL A 32 18.35 4.35 -22.97
CA VAL A 32 18.86 3.04 -23.41
C VAL A 32 19.16 3.04 -24.92
N GLN A 33 19.71 1.95 -25.43
CA GLN A 33 20.03 1.79 -26.85
C GLN A 33 18.83 1.29 -27.67
N THR A 34 18.85 1.54 -28.98
CA THR A 34 17.91 0.98 -29.96
C THR A 34 18.03 -0.55 -29.99
N GLY A 35 16.91 -1.26 -29.82
CA GLY A 35 16.83 -2.70 -29.64
C GLY A 35 16.92 -3.17 -28.18
N SER A 36 16.73 -2.28 -27.20
CA SER A 36 16.54 -2.66 -25.79
C SER A 36 15.10 -3.09 -25.52
N ILE A 37 14.91 -4.23 -24.87
CA ILE A 37 13.60 -4.82 -24.56
C ILE A 37 13.45 -4.98 -23.04
N ILE A 38 12.32 -4.54 -22.49
CA ILE A 38 11.95 -4.80 -21.09
C ILE A 38 11.49 -6.25 -20.97
N LEU A 39 11.92 -6.99 -19.95
CA LEU A 39 11.33 -8.30 -19.60
C LEU A 39 10.99 -8.35 -18.11
N LEU A 40 9.70 -8.53 -17.81
CA LEU A 40 9.15 -8.69 -16.48
C LEU A 40 8.60 -10.11 -16.27
N LYS A 41 8.53 -10.51 -15.01
CA LYS A 41 7.96 -11.78 -14.54
C LYS A 41 6.83 -11.50 -13.55
N GLY A 42 5.69 -12.14 -13.73
CA GLY A 42 4.58 -12.10 -12.79
C GLY A 42 4.82 -12.98 -11.56
N GLY A 43 4.02 -12.73 -10.53
CA GLY A 43 3.94 -13.57 -9.34
C GLY A 43 3.56 -15.01 -9.68
N ILE A 44 4.03 -15.93 -8.84
CA ILE A 44 3.69 -17.35 -8.91
C ILE A 44 2.79 -17.66 -7.70
N GLU A 45 1.79 -18.50 -7.93
CA GLU A 45 0.88 -18.97 -6.89
C GLU A 45 1.61 -19.87 -5.88
N GLN A 46 1.30 -19.74 -4.58
CA GLN A 46 2.03 -20.40 -3.50
C GLN A 46 1.12 -21.29 -2.66
N ASN A 47 1.56 -22.53 -2.47
CA ASN A 47 0.94 -23.49 -1.57
C ASN A 47 1.41 -23.24 -0.12
N ARG A 48 0.61 -23.68 0.85
CA ARG A 48 0.97 -23.69 2.26
C ARG A 48 2.05 -24.74 2.49
N TYR A 49 3.30 -24.31 2.56
CA TYR A 49 4.49 -25.15 2.71
C TYR A 49 4.54 -26.28 1.66
N ASN A 50 4.50 -27.54 2.07
CA ASN A 50 4.58 -28.72 1.21
C ASN A 50 3.20 -29.37 0.93
N THR A 51 2.10 -28.66 1.16
CA THR A 51 0.74 -29.14 0.87
C THR A 51 0.30 -28.82 -0.56
N ASP A 52 -0.88 -29.32 -0.95
CA ASP A 52 -1.59 -29.00 -2.19
C ASP A 52 -2.58 -27.81 -2.03
N ALA A 53 -2.79 -27.34 -0.80
CA ALA A 53 -3.65 -26.20 -0.51
C ALA A 53 -2.91 -24.86 -0.73
N LEU A 54 -3.56 -23.91 -1.39
CA LEU A 54 -3.09 -22.52 -1.50
C LEU A 54 -2.99 -21.86 -0.13
N ASP A 55 -1.93 -21.10 0.13
CA ASP A 55 -1.79 -20.42 1.42
C ASP A 55 -2.72 -19.20 1.54
N LEU A 56 -2.74 -18.37 0.49
CA LEU A 56 -3.62 -17.23 0.31
C LEU A 56 -4.13 -17.18 -1.14
N PRO A 57 -5.27 -16.51 -1.43
CA PRO A 57 -5.71 -16.26 -2.79
C PRO A 57 -4.66 -15.48 -3.58
N PHE A 58 -4.28 -15.96 -4.77
CA PHE A 58 -3.24 -15.33 -5.60
C PHE A 58 -3.46 -13.82 -5.78
N ARG A 59 -2.35 -13.07 -5.64
CA ARG A 59 -2.24 -11.61 -5.78
C ARG A 59 -0.99 -11.35 -6.62
N GLN A 60 -1.10 -10.50 -7.64
CA GLN A 60 -0.03 -10.27 -8.62
C GLN A 60 1.17 -9.51 -8.03
N GLU A 61 2.36 -9.72 -8.61
CA GLU A 61 3.52 -8.86 -8.36
C GLU A 61 3.25 -7.44 -8.87
N SER A 62 3.53 -6.44 -8.05
CA SER A 62 3.09 -5.05 -8.24
C SER A 62 3.67 -4.36 -9.48
N TYR A 63 4.95 -4.54 -9.83
CA TYR A 63 5.50 -3.93 -11.05
C TYR A 63 4.98 -4.60 -12.33
N PHE A 64 4.81 -5.93 -12.32
CA PHE A 64 4.15 -6.67 -13.40
C PHE A 64 2.69 -6.24 -13.56
N PHE A 65 1.97 -6.09 -12.44
CA PHE A 65 0.59 -5.63 -12.43
C PHE A 65 0.45 -4.19 -12.94
N TRP A 66 1.32 -3.27 -12.50
CA TRP A 66 1.37 -1.88 -13.01
C TRP A 66 1.45 -1.79 -14.53
N THR A 67 2.16 -2.75 -15.13
CA THR A 67 2.55 -2.76 -16.54
C THR A 67 1.52 -3.49 -17.42
N PHE A 68 0.89 -4.55 -16.91
CA PHE A 68 0.03 -5.43 -17.72
C PHE A 68 -1.39 -5.65 -17.15
N GLY A 69 -1.63 -5.40 -15.86
CA GLY A 69 -2.93 -5.63 -15.20
C GLY A 69 -3.34 -7.10 -15.10
N VAL A 70 -2.38 -8.03 -15.25
CA VAL A 70 -2.64 -9.47 -15.44
C VAL A 70 -3.02 -10.14 -14.11
N HIS A 71 -4.06 -10.98 -14.16
CA HIS A 71 -4.64 -11.65 -12.98
C HIS A 71 -4.19 -13.12 -12.89
N GLU A 72 -3.75 -13.70 -13.99
CA GLU A 72 -3.18 -15.05 -14.07
C GLU A 72 -1.77 -15.10 -13.46
N SER A 73 -1.44 -16.22 -12.81
CA SER A 73 -0.13 -16.48 -12.21
C SER A 73 0.88 -17.03 -13.22
N ASN A 74 2.17 -17.00 -12.87
CA ASN A 74 3.29 -17.56 -13.65
C ASN A 74 3.39 -17.04 -15.11
N CYS A 75 2.95 -15.80 -15.32
CA CYS A 75 3.07 -15.12 -16.61
C CYS A 75 4.40 -14.36 -16.72
N PHE A 76 4.84 -14.06 -17.94
CA PHE A 76 5.94 -13.13 -18.23
C PHE A 76 5.43 -12.08 -19.22
N GLY A 77 6.14 -10.96 -19.33
CA GLY A 77 5.71 -9.88 -20.22
C GLY A 77 6.89 -9.06 -20.70
N ALA A 78 6.93 -8.78 -22.00
CA ALA A 78 8.00 -8.02 -22.63
C ALA A 78 7.48 -6.74 -23.31
N ILE A 79 8.33 -5.73 -23.42
CA ILE A 79 8.03 -4.49 -24.16
C ILE A 79 9.25 -4.10 -24.99
N ASP A 80 9.10 -4.03 -26.31
CA ASP A 80 10.08 -3.39 -27.19
C ASP A 80 10.00 -1.86 -26.99
N ILE A 81 11.12 -1.23 -26.63
CA ILE A 81 11.16 0.20 -26.31
C ILE A 81 11.17 1.06 -27.59
N ASP A 82 11.61 0.52 -28.72
CA ASP A 82 11.63 1.25 -29.99
C ASP A 82 10.20 1.47 -30.51
N SER A 83 9.46 0.38 -30.76
CA SER A 83 8.07 0.47 -31.24
C SER A 83 7.03 0.71 -30.14
N GLY A 84 7.35 0.36 -28.89
CA GLY A 84 6.39 0.33 -27.77
C GLY A 84 5.53 -0.94 -27.71
N ARG A 85 5.70 -1.89 -28.63
CA ARG A 85 4.90 -3.14 -28.69
C ARG A 85 5.10 -3.97 -27.42
N SER A 86 3.97 -4.47 -26.91
CA SER A 86 3.86 -5.22 -25.67
C SER A 86 3.40 -6.67 -25.91
N PHE A 87 4.13 -7.60 -25.32
CA PHE A 87 4.01 -9.04 -25.50
C PHE A 87 3.70 -9.69 -24.16
N LEU A 88 2.68 -10.53 -24.08
CA LEU A 88 2.31 -11.27 -22.86
C LEU A 88 2.50 -12.77 -23.06
N PHE A 89 3.16 -13.43 -22.12
CA PHE A 89 3.46 -14.87 -22.16
C PHE A 89 2.73 -15.57 -21.01
N LEU A 90 1.67 -16.33 -21.30
CA LEU A 90 0.89 -17.08 -20.29
C LEU A 90 1.31 -18.56 -20.25
N PRO A 91 1.26 -19.24 -19.10
CA PRO A 91 1.55 -20.67 -19.04
C PRO A 91 0.56 -21.47 -19.91
N ARG A 92 1.06 -22.45 -20.69
CA ARG A 92 0.18 -23.38 -21.42
C ARG A 92 -0.48 -24.33 -20.42
N LEU A 93 -1.79 -24.20 -20.27
CA LEU A 93 -2.59 -25.02 -19.36
C LEU A 93 -2.83 -26.42 -19.93
N HIS A 94 -2.78 -27.45 -19.07
CA HIS A 94 -3.14 -28.82 -19.44
C HIS A 94 -4.65 -28.91 -19.78
N PRO A 95 -5.11 -29.73 -20.73
CA PRO A 95 -6.54 -29.83 -21.08
C PRO A 95 -7.47 -30.09 -19.89
N ASP A 96 -7.01 -30.85 -18.88
CA ASP A 96 -7.76 -31.13 -17.66
C ASP A 96 -8.07 -29.88 -16.81
N TYR A 97 -7.43 -28.74 -17.08
CA TYR A 97 -7.77 -27.46 -16.43
C TYR A 97 -9.26 -27.10 -16.64
N VAL A 98 -9.86 -27.54 -17.76
CA VAL A 98 -11.31 -27.41 -18.04
C VAL A 98 -12.18 -28.18 -17.06
N ILE A 99 -11.66 -29.25 -16.45
CA ILE A 99 -12.36 -30.09 -15.46
C ILE A 99 -12.28 -29.44 -14.06
N TRP A 100 -11.11 -28.90 -13.69
CA TRP A 100 -10.79 -28.55 -12.30
C TRP A 100 -10.83 -27.05 -11.97
N HIS A 101 -10.48 -26.18 -12.92
CA HIS A 101 -10.21 -24.76 -12.65
C HIS A 101 -11.02 -23.80 -13.52
N GLY A 102 -11.36 -24.19 -14.75
CA GLY A 102 -12.28 -23.44 -15.60
C GLY A 102 -11.90 -23.40 -17.07
N LYS A 103 -12.56 -22.53 -17.83
CA LYS A 103 -12.37 -22.43 -19.28
C LYS A 103 -10.95 -21.99 -19.65
N ILE A 104 -10.28 -22.78 -20.48
CA ILE A 104 -9.06 -22.36 -21.20
C ILE A 104 -9.48 -21.37 -22.30
N TYR A 105 -8.80 -20.24 -22.37
CA TYR A 105 -8.97 -19.23 -23.42
C TYR A 105 -7.77 -19.24 -24.39
N ASN A 106 -7.92 -18.65 -25.57
CA ASN A 106 -6.85 -18.53 -26.57
C ASN A 106 -6.16 -17.16 -26.52
N GLU A 107 -5.02 -17.04 -27.20
CA GLU A 107 -4.16 -15.84 -27.24
C GLU A 107 -4.95 -14.59 -27.64
N ASP A 108 -5.77 -14.66 -28.70
CA ASP A 108 -6.78 -13.68 -29.12
C ASP A 108 -7.61 -13.08 -27.98
N TRP A 109 -8.05 -13.91 -27.03
CA TRP A 109 -8.91 -13.48 -25.94
C TRP A 109 -8.11 -12.73 -24.87
N TYR A 110 -6.92 -13.22 -24.52
CA TYR A 110 -6.01 -12.53 -23.61
C TYR A 110 -5.50 -11.21 -24.19
N GLN A 111 -5.22 -11.16 -25.49
CA GLN A 111 -4.82 -9.95 -26.23
C GLN A 111 -5.90 -8.87 -26.09
N LYS A 112 -7.15 -9.25 -26.36
CA LYS A 112 -8.32 -8.37 -26.23
C LYS A 112 -8.63 -8.04 -24.77
N LYS A 113 -8.36 -8.94 -23.81
CA LYS A 113 -8.54 -8.73 -22.37
C LYS A 113 -7.62 -7.62 -21.86
N TYR A 114 -6.33 -7.77 -22.11
CA TYR A 114 -5.27 -6.92 -21.55
C TYR A 114 -4.83 -5.75 -22.44
N GLU A 115 -5.37 -5.65 -23.65
CA GLU A 115 -5.05 -4.60 -24.63
C GLU A 115 -3.52 -4.49 -24.82
N VAL A 116 -2.90 -5.67 -25.00
CA VAL A 116 -1.50 -5.87 -25.40
C VAL A 116 -1.44 -6.19 -26.90
N ASP A 117 -0.30 -5.93 -27.53
CA ASP A 117 -0.12 -6.08 -28.97
C ASP A 117 -0.08 -7.55 -29.39
N GLU A 118 0.60 -8.40 -28.60
CA GLU A 118 0.71 -9.84 -28.84
C GLU A 118 0.56 -10.66 -27.55
N VAL A 119 0.07 -11.88 -27.72
CA VAL A 119 0.05 -12.91 -26.68
C VAL A 119 0.56 -14.21 -27.26
N HIS A 120 1.41 -14.90 -26.50
CA HIS A 120 1.93 -16.23 -26.81
C HIS A 120 1.79 -17.13 -25.59
N PHE A 121 1.52 -18.42 -25.77
CA PHE A 121 1.72 -19.37 -24.68
C PHE A 121 3.22 -19.62 -24.43
N ASN A 122 3.61 -19.60 -23.16
CA ASN A 122 4.98 -19.78 -22.69
C ASN A 122 5.41 -21.25 -22.73
N ASP A 123 5.52 -21.80 -23.94
CA ASP A 123 6.14 -23.09 -24.19
C ASP A 123 7.67 -22.98 -24.10
N LYS A 124 8.36 -24.13 -24.20
CA LYS A 124 9.81 -24.16 -24.19
C LYS A 124 10.38 -23.28 -25.31
N ASN A 125 11.32 -22.41 -24.93
CA ASN A 125 11.99 -21.40 -25.75
C ASN A 125 11.16 -20.20 -26.22
N THR A 126 9.82 -20.16 -26.10
CA THR A 126 8.98 -19.14 -26.78
C THR A 126 9.44 -17.71 -26.50
N ILE A 127 9.74 -17.36 -25.23
CA ILE A 127 10.27 -16.04 -24.86
C ILE A 127 11.60 -15.74 -25.57
N ILE A 128 12.52 -16.70 -25.61
CA ILE A 128 13.86 -16.55 -26.23
C ILE A 128 13.73 -16.38 -27.75
N GLU A 129 12.82 -17.12 -28.38
CA GLU A 129 12.53 -17.03 -29.82
C GLU A 129 11.89 -15.68 -30.16
N THR A 130 10.93 -15.19 -29.37
CA THR A 130 10.37 -13.83 -29.52
C THR A 130 11.45 -12.75 -29.37
N LEU A 131 12.31 -12.81 -28.34
CA LEU A 131 13.41 -11.86 -28.15
C LEU A 131 14.42 -11.88 -29.30
N THR A 132 14.69 -13.07 -29.87
CA THR A 132 15.58 -13.23 -31.04
C THR A 132 14.96 -12.64 -32.31
N ASN A 133 13.66 -12.86 -32.52
CA ASN A 133 12.90 -12.34 -33.67
C ASN A 133 12.69 -10.81 -33.60
N LEU A 134 12.68 -10.23 -32.40
CA LEU A 134 12.73 -8.78 -32.18
C LEU A 134 14.16 -8.21 -32.25
N HIS A 135 15.17 -9.04 -32.50
CA HIS A 135 16.59 -8.68 -32.61
C HIS A 135 17.12 -7.94 -31.36
N ALA A 136 16.70 -8.39 -30.17
CA ALA A 136 17.06 -7.80 -28.89
C ALA A 136 18.58 -7.64 -28.72
N LYS A 137 19.04 -6.41 -28.48
CA LYS A 137 20.46 -6.08 -28.25
C LYS A 137 20.78 -5.87 -26.77
N GLN A 138 19.77 -5.63 -25.95
CA GLN A 138 19.85 -5.57 -24.50
C GLN A 138 18.50 -5.96 -23.89
N LEU A 139 18.51 -6.66 -22.78
CA LEU A 139 17.33 -6.90 -21.95
C LEU A 139 17.41 -6.01 -20.70
N LEU A 140 16.35 -5.26 -20.42
CA LEU A 140 16.16 -4.57 -19.15
C LEU A 140 15.36 -5.49 -18.24
N LEU A 141 16.01 -6.00 -17.19
CA LEU A 141 15.42 -6.90 -16.22
C LEU A 141 15.15 -6.16 -14.91
N LEU A 142 14.01 -6.43 -14.28
CA LEU A 142 13.67 -5.79 -13.01
C LEU A 142 14.41 -6.47 -11.85
N LYS A 143 15.36 -5.73 -11.24
CA LYS A 143 15.90 -6.02 -9.91
C LYS A 143 15.56 -4.85 -8.99
N ALA A 144 14.63 -5.01 -8.07
CA ALA A 144 14.09 -3.89 -7.27
C ALA A 144 14.30 -4.10 -5.77
N TYR A 145 15.07 -3.20 -5.15
CA TYR A 145 15.28 -3.15 -3.69
C TYR A 145 14.21 -2.27 -3.03
N ASN A 146 13.41 -2.84 -2.12
CA ASN A 146 12.39 -2.10 -1.38
C ASN A 146 13.00 -1.48 -0.11
N SER A 147 12.79 -0.16 0.11
CA SER A 147 13.40 0.63 1.19
C SER A 147 12.81 0.43 2.58
N ASP A 148 11.81 -0.43 2.73
CA ASP A 148 11.04 -0.60 3.96
C ASP A 148 10.98 -2.06 4.42
N SER A 149 10.95 -3.04 3.51
CA SER A 149 11.26 -4.44 3.84
C SER A 149 12.77 -4.73 3.83
N ASN A 150 13.56 -3.96 3.07
CA ASN A 150 14.96 -4.25 2.70
C ASN A 150 15.14 -5.47 1.78
N GLU A 151 14.03 -6.03 1.26
CA GLU A 151 14.05 -7.16 0.33
C GLU A 151 14.37 -6.75 -1.11
N ILE A 152 14.87 -7.72 -1.89
CA ILE A 152 15.16 -7.56 -3.32
C ILE A 152 14.25 -8.46 -4.13
N LEU A 153 13.39 -7.85 -4.95
CA LEU A 153 12.74 -8.56 -6.06
C LEU A 153 13.81 -8.89 -7.11
N GLU A 154 14.11 -10.17 -7.28
CA GLU A 154 15.10 -10.66 -8.24
C GLU A 154 14.50 -10.87 -9.65
N PRO A 155 15.30 -10.72 -10.72
CA PRO A 155 14.84 -10.81 -12.10
C PRO A 155 14.50 -12.25 -12.54
N PRO A 156 13.82 -12.43 -13.69
CA PRO A 156 13.53 -13.76 -14.23
C PRO A 156 14.78 -14.60 -14.53
N THR A 157 14.86 -15.79 -13.92
CA THR A 157 15.70 -16.90 -14.40
C THR A 157 14.96 -17.66 -15.49
N ILE A 158 15.47 -17.63 -16.72
CA ILE A 158 14.98 -18.43 -17.87
C ILE A 158 16.20 -18.91 -18.67
N ASP A 159 16.22 -20.19 -19.04
CA ASP A 159 17.27 -20.75 -19.89
C ASP A 159 17.39 -19.96 -21.21
N GLY A 160 18.63 -19.58 -21.56
CA GLY A 160 18.92 -18.81 -22.77
C GLY A 160 18.93 -17.28 -22.62
N LEU A 161 18.48 -16.70 -21.49
CA LEU A 161 18.59 -15.24 -21.28
C LEU A 161 20.04 -14.75 -21.30
N ASN A 162 20.98 -15.57 -20.83
CA ASN A 162 22.42 -15.28 -20.82
C ASN A 162 23.04 -15.12 -22.22
N ASN A 163 22.28 -15.39 -23.30
CA ASN A 163 22.70 -15.12 -24.68
C ASN A 163 22.54 -13.63 -25.07
N PHE A 164 21.81 -12.85 -24.26
CA PHE A 164 21.58 -11.43 -24.47
C PHE A 164 22.32 -10.59 -23.41
N PRO A 165 22.81 -9.37 -23.73
CA PRO A 165 23.29 -8.44 -22.72
C PRO A 165 22.16 -7.99 -21.79
N CYS A 166 22.30 -8.20 -20.48
CA CYS A 166 21.27 -7.84 -19.49
C CYS A 166 21.70 -6.64 -18.65
N ASP A 167 20.79 -5.69 -18.42
CA ASP A 167 20.92 -4.64 -17.42
C ASP A 167 19.82 -4.78 -16.35
N THR A 168 20.19 -4.56 -15.09
CA THR A 168 19.31 -4.59 -13.92
C THR A 168 19.28 -3.26 -13.16
N SER A 169 19.93 -2.22 -13.69
CA SER A 169 20.19 -0.94 -13.00
C SER A 169 19.25 0.19 -13.44
N ILE A 170 18.84 0.19 -14.71
CA ILE A 170 18.07 1.28 -15.33
C ILE A 170 16.58 1.16 -15.04
N LEU A 171 16.04 -0.07 -15.05
CA LEU A 171 14.59 -0.29 -15.08
C LEU A 171 13.90 0.06 -13.75
N TYR A 172 14.44 -0.40 -12.61
CA TYR A 172 13.81 -0.20 -11.31
C TYR A 172 13.61 1.30 -10.98
N PRO A 173 14.62 2.18 -11.04
CA PRO A 173 14.43 3.61 -10.74
C PRO A 173 13.38 4.28 -11.63
N VAL A 174 13.27 3.90 -12.91
CA VAL A 174 12.30 4.49 -13.84
C VAL A 174 10.87 3.98 -13.56
N MET A 175 10.69 2.69 -13.31
CA MET A 175 9.38 2.13 -12.96
C MET A 175 8.89 2.63 -11.59
N ALA A 176 9.78 2.75 -10.61
CA ALA A 176 9.45 3.27 -9.28
C ALA A 176 9.04 4.74 -9.35
N GLU A 177 9.79 5.58 -10.07
CA GLU A 177 9.43 6.99 -10.28
C GLU A 177 8.06 7.12 -10.97
N LEU A 178 7.77 6.29 -11.98
CA LEU A 178 6.47 6.31 -12.67
C LEU A 178 5.30 5.81 -11.80
N ARG A 179 5.55 4.91 -10.85
CA ARG A 179 4.54 4.47 -9.86
C ARG A 179 4.21 5.53 -8.81
N VAL A 180 5.14 6.44 -8.49
CA VAL A 180 4.90 7.55 -7.55
C VAL A 180 3.79 8.47 -8.07
N PHE A 181 3.78 8.80 -9.36
CA PHE A 181 2.78 9.68 -9.99
C PHE A 181 1.63 8.90 -10.62
N LYS A 182 0.41 9.06 -10.11
CA LYS A 182 -0.78 8.32 -10.56
C LYS A 182 -1.53 9.01 -11.71
N THR A 183 -1.85 8.25 -12.75
CA THR A 183 -2.76 8.68 -13.84
C THR A 183 -4.19 8.87 -13.35
N ASP A 184 -5.02 9.59 -14.11
CA ASP A 184 -6.45 9.73 -13.76
C ASP A 184 -7.20 8.40 -13.74
N GLN A 185 -6.75 7.42 -14.52
CA GLN A 185 -7.29 6.06 -14.48
C GLN A 185 -6.94 5.37 -13.15
N GLU A 186 -5.69 5.45 -12.69
CA GLU A 186 -5.24 4.93 -11.39
C GLU A 186 -5.97 5.61 -10.22
N LEU A 187 -6.03 6.95 -10.22
CA LEU A 187 -6.71 7.73 -9.19
C LEU A 187 -8.21 7.40 -9.09
N ASN A 188 -8.87 7.04 -10.18
CA ASN A 188 -10.28 6.61 -10.14
C ASN A 188 -10.47 5.23 -9.51
N VAL A 189 -9.50 4.30 -9.63
CA VAL A 189 -9.53 3.04 -8.85
C VAL A 189 -9.36 3.34 -7.37
N MET A 190 -8.44 4.25 -7.03
CA MET A 190 -8.14 4.66 -5.65
C MET A 190 -9.34 5.31 -4.96
N ARG A 191 -10.01 6.27 -5.62
CA ARG A 191 -11.29 6.84 -5.15
C ARG A 191 -12.32 5.77 -4.79
N TYR A 192 -12.39 4.69 -5.56
CA TYR A 192 -13.30 3.57 -5.28
C TYR A 192 -12.85 2.73 -4.08
N VAL A 193 -11.55 2.44 -3.93
CA VAL A 193 -10.99 1.79 -2.72
C VAL A 193 -11.35 2.58 -1.47
N CYS A 194 -11.07 3.89 -1.45
CA CYS A 194 -11.36 4.79 -0.33
C CYS A 194 -12.86 4.84 -0.01
N LYS A 195 -13.72 4.85 -1.04
CA LYS A 195 -15.18 4.80 -0.88
C LYS A 195 -15.59 3.51 -0.17
N VAL A 196 -15.18 2.35 -0.68
CA VAL A 196 -15.52 1.04 -0.11
C VAL A 196 -15.00 0.91 1.33
N ALA A 197 -13.76 1.33 1.59
CA ALA A 197 -13.17 1.38 2.93
C ALA A 197 -14.00 2.26 3.88
N SER A 198 -14.40 3.44 3.43
CA SER A 198 -15.20 4.39 4.20
C SER A 198 -16.60 3.85 4.51
N GLU A 199 -17.24 3.17 3.55
CA GLU A 199 -18.55 2.53 3.76
C GLU A 199 -18.44 1.33 4.72
N ALA A 200 -17.35 0.55 4.65
CA ALA A 200 -17.08 -0.54 5.58
C ALA A 200 -16.77 -0.05 7.01
N HIS A 201 -15.92 0.98 7.17
CA HIS A 201 -15.67 1.62 8.47
C HIS A 201 -16.95 2.19 9.09
N LYS A 202 -17.84 2.75 8.26
CA LYS A 202 -19.19 3.16 8.69
C LYS A 202 -20.04 2.00 9.20
N ALA A 203 -20.05 0.86 8.51
CA ALA A 203 -20.75 -0.34 8.97
C ALA A 203 -20.17 -0.87 10.30
N VAL A 204 -18.83 -0.85 10.43
CA VAL A 204 -18.11 -1.21 11.66
C VAL A 204 -18.46 -0.30 12.84
N MET A 205 -18.44 1.02 12.66
CA MET A 205 -18.83 1.98 13.72
C MET A 205 -20.28 1.79 14.17
N LYS A 206 -21.23 1.55 13.26
CA LYS A 206 -22.63 1.26 13.63
C LYS A 206 -22.84 -0.10 14.31
N ALA A 207 -21.89 -1.03 14.16
CA ALA A 207 -21.97 -2.36 14.76
C ALA A 207 -21.24 -2.47 16.11
N ALA A 208 -20.22 -1.65 16.39
CA ALA A 208 -19.39 -1.76 17.58
C ALA A 208 -20.17 -1.54 18.89
N ARG A 209 -20.00 -2.45 19.85
CA ARG A 209 -20.52 -2.34 21.22
C ARG A 209 -19.69 -3.19 22.19
N PRO A 210 -19.70 -2.90 23.51
CA PRO A 210 -19.15 -3.79 24.53
C PRO A 210 -19.71 -5.22 24.45
N GLY A 211 -18.89 -6.21 24.79
CA GLY A 211 -19.20 -7.64 24.66
C GLY A 211 -19.02 -8.20 23.24
N MET A 212 -18.51 -7.40 22.29
CA MET A 212 -17.94 -7.90 21.04
C MET A 212 -16.46 -8.25 21.20
N TYR A 213 -15.92 -9.05 20.29
CA TYR A 213 -14.47 -9.22 20.12
C TYR A 213 -13.97 -8.46 18.91
N GLU A 214 -12.75 -7.94 18.98
CA GLU A 214 -12.09 -7.18 17.90
C GLU A 214 -12.18 -7.87 16.52
N TYR A 215 -11.90 -9.17 16.42
CA TYR A 215 -11.99 -9.94 15.17
C TYR A 215 -13.39 -9.94 14.54
N GLN A 216 -14.45 -9.66 15.30
CA GLN A 216 -15.82 -9.58 14.78
C GLN A 216 -16.02 -8.28 13.97
N LEU A 217 -15.30 -7.22 14.32
CA LEU A 217 -15.31 -5.94 13.62
C LEU A 217 -14.42 -6.00 12.38
N GLU A 218 -13.26 -6.66 12.45
CA GLU A 218 -12.48 -7.06 11.26
C GLU A 218 -13.33 -7.88 10.28
N SER A 219 -14.02 -8.91 10.79
CA SER A 219 -14.86 -9.79 9.97
C SER A 219 -15.98 -9.02 9.27
N LEU A 220 -16.62 -8.07 9.96
CA LEU A 220 -17.63 -7.18 9.38
C LEU A 220 -17.03 -6.22 8.34
N PHE A 221 -15.87 -5.63 8.59
CA PHE A 221 -15.17 -4.78 7.64
C PHE A 221 -14.86 -5.54 6.35
N ARG A 222 -14.23 -6.71 6.49
CA ARG A 222 -13.88 -7.59 5.37
C ARG A 222 -15.11 -8.08 4.61
N HIS A 223 -16.20 -8.41 5.32
CA HIS A 223 -17.47 -8.74 4.70
C HIS A 223 -18.00 -7.59 3.85
N HIS A 224 -18.11 -6.37 4.40
CA HIS A 224 -18.61 -5.22 3.65
C HIS A 224 -17.73 -4.90 2.43
N CYS A 225 -16.40 -4.87 2.61
CA CYS A 225 -15.42 -4.61 1.56
C CYS A 225 -15.51 -5.61 0.40
N TYR A 226 -15.66 -6.91 0.68
CA TYR A 226 -15.74 -7.90 -0.39
C TYR A 226 -17.16 -8.01 -0.99
N TYR A 227 -18.20 -7.99 -0.16
CA TYR A 227 -19.60 -8.21 -0.59
C TYR A 227 -20.16 -7.03 -1.40
N HIS A 228 -19.90 -5.78 -0.98
CA HIS A 228 -20.35 -4.59 -1.71
C HIS A 228 -19.26 -4.02 -2.64
N GLY A 229 -18.00 -4.10 -2.25
CA GLY A 229 -16.88 -3.51 -3.00
C GLY A 229 -16.18 -4.44 -4.00
N GLY A 230 -16.44 -5.75 -3.96
CA GLY A 230 -15.67 -6.72 -4.73
C GLY A 230 -14.20 -6.87 -4.28
N CYS A 231 -13.79 -6.22 -3.19
CA CYS A 231 -12.43 -6.27 -2.65
C CYS A 231 -12.15 -7.62 -1.98
N ARG A 232 -11.75 -8.61 -2.78
CA ARG A 232 -11.41 -9.97 -2.32
C ARG A 232 -10.22 -9.98 -1.35
N HIS A 233 -9.28 -9.07 -1.57
CA HIS A 233 -8.06 -8.89 -0.80
C HIS A 233 -8.22 -7.71 0.16
N LEU A 234 -7.57 -7.83 1.31
CA LEU A 234 -7.24 -6.68 2.15
C LEU A 234 -5.83 -6.24 1.76
N ALA A 235 -5.54 -4.95 1.84
CA ALA A 235 -4.22 -4.44 1.48
C ALA A 235 -3.15 -4.84 2.53
N TYR A 236 -3.56 -4.98 3.79
CA TYR A 236 -2.78 -5.43 4.94
C TYR A 236 -3.66 -6.20 5.94
N THR A 237 -3.03 -6.86 6.92
CA THR A 237 -3.74 -7.45 8.06
C THR A 237 -4.45 -6.35 8.85
N CYS A 238 -5.74 -6.52 9.10
CA CYS A 238 -6.54 -5.51 9.80
C CYS A 238 -6.09 -5.31 11.25
N ILE A 239 -5.90 -4.06 11.66
CA ILE A 239 -5.51 -3.65 13.01
C ILE A 239 -6.81 -3.27 13.73
N ALA A 240 -7.52 -4.26 14.28
CA ALA A 240 -8.75 -4.04 15.02
C ALA A 240 -8.45 -4.05 16.53
N SER A 241 -8.26 -2.88 17.13
CA SER A 241 -7.74 -2.77 18.50
C SER A 241 -8.67 -2.01 19.46
N SER A 242 -8.69 -2.41 20.73
CA SER A 242 -9.55 -1.87 21.78
C SER A 242 -8.82 -1.67 23.12
N GLY A 243 -9.12 -0.58 23.82
CA GLY A 243 -8.46 -0.18 25.07
C GLY A 243 -6.95 -0.01 24.85
N TYR A 244 -6.15 -0.56 25.77
CA TYR A 244 -4.69 -0.55 25.69
C TYR A 244 -4.11 -1.02 24.34
N ASN A 245 -4.77 -1.97 23.64
CA ASN A 245 -4.30 -2.48 22.35
C ASN A 245 -4.16 -1.38 21.28
N SER A 246 -4.90 -0.26 21.41
CA SER A 246 -4.78 0.89 20.50
C SER A 246 -3.44 1.64 20.59
N SER A 247 -2.61 1.33 21.61
CA SER A 247 -1.19 1.77 21.65
C SER A 247 -0.25 0.92 20.79
N ILE A 248 -0.70 -0.24 20.29
CA ILE A 248 0.10 -1.22 19.55
C ILE A 248 -0.12 -1.01 18.05
N LEU A 249 0.81 -0.29 17.40
CA LEU A 249 0.59 0.28 16.06
C LEU A 249 0.17 -0.72 14.98
N HIS A 250 0.78 -1.91 14.96
CA HIS A 250 0.46 -3.01 14.03
C HIS A 250 -0.13 -4.22 14.79
N TYR A 251 -1.14 -3.98 15.65
CA TYR A 251 -1.92 -5.05 16.29
C TYR A 251 -2.66 -5.91 15.24
N GLY A 252 -3.19 -7.08 15.62
CA GLY A 252 -3.93 -7.98 14.72
C GLY A 252 -3.11 -9.04 13.98
N HIS A 253 -1.77 -8.99 14.09
CA HIS A 253 -0.89 -10.04 13.60
C HIS A 253 -0.98 -11.35 14.42
N GLU A 254 -0.35 -12.42 13.97
CA GLU A 254 -0.51 -13.79 14.48
C GLU A 254 -0.22 -13.98 15.99
N ASN A 255 0.67 -13.19 16.59
CA ASN A 255 0.94 -13.20 18.02
C ASN A 255 0.02 -12.27 18.85
N ALA A 256 -0.82 -11.47 18.20
CA ALA A 256 -1.75 -10.52 18.80
C ALA A 256 -3.06 -10.39 17.99
N PRO A 257 -3.82 -11.49 17.77
CA PRO A 257 -4.67 -11.64 16.58
C PRO A 257 -6.11 -11.14 16.80
N ASN A 258 -6.30 -9.83 17.06
CA ASN A 258 -7.61 -9.19 17.19
C ASN A 258 -8.55 -9.94 18.17
N SER A 259 -8.02 -10.38 19.31
CA SER A 259 -8.67 -11.39 20.17
C SER A 259 -9.15 -10.87 21.53
N LYS A 260 -9.07 -9.56 21.81
CA LYS A 260 -9.59 -8.98 23.05
C LYS A 260 -11.10 -8.71 22.92
N GLU A 261 -11.80 -8.83 24.05
CA GLU A 261 -13.19 -8.39 24.19
C GLU A 261 -13.22 -6.86 24.38
N ILE A 262 -14.05 -6.19 23.60
CA ILE A 262 -14.34 -4.75 23.75
C ILE A 262 -15.21 -4.61 25.00
N ILE A 263 -14.77 -3.81 25.96
CA ILE A 263 -15.48 -3.51 27.21
C ILE A 263 -16.01 -2.08 27.23
N ASP A 264 -16.90 -1.79 28.17
CA ASP A 264 -17.42 -0.43 28.35
C ASP A 264 -16.29 0.52 28.79
N GLY A 265 -16.22 1.69 28.16
CA GLY A 265 -15.12 2.65 28.32
C GLY A 265 -13.86 2.41 27.49
N ASP A 266 -13.77 1.33 26.69
CA ASP A 266 -12.66 1.16 25.73
C ASP A 266 -12.69 2.21 24.61
N LEU A 267 -11.55 2.87 24.38
CA LEU A 267 -11.26 3.49 23.09
C LEU A 267 -10.99 2.39 22.06
N CYS A 268 -11.63 2.44 20.89
CA CYS A 268 -11.33 1.55 19.77
C CYS A 268 -10.54 2.30 18.69
N LEU A 269 -9.45 1.69 18.21
CA LEU A 269 -8.67 2.15 17.07
C LEU A 269 -8.69 1.03 16.02
N PHE A 270 -9.37 1.32 14.92
CA PHE A 270 -9.64 0.39 13.83
C PHE A 270 -8.99 0.89 12.55
N ASP A 271 -7.81 0.36 12.26
CA ASP A 271 -7.01 0.68 11.08
C ASP A 271 -7.08 -0.52 10.13
N MET A 272 -7.83 -0.34 9.04
CA MET A 272 -8.22 -1.40 8.11
C MET A 272 -8.41 -0.85 6.69
N GLY A 273 -7.79 -1.50 5.70
CA GLY A 273 -7.83 -1.08 4.29
C GLY A 273 -8.07 -2.24 3.32
N PRO A 274 -9.06 -2.14 2.42
CA PRO A 274 -9.29 -3.14 1.38
C PRO A 274 -8.37 -2.94 0.17
N GLU A 275 -8.14 -3.99 -0.60
CA GLU A 275 -7.48 -3.89 -1.90
C GLU A 275 -8.50 -4.16 -3.02
N TYR A 276 -8.79 -3.15 -3.85
CA TYR A 276 -9.48 -3.35 -5.13
C TYR A 276 -8.48 -3.21 -6.26
N ASN A 277 -8.11 -4.33 -6.89
CA ASN A 277 -7.25 -4.32 -8.07
C ASN A 277 -5.89 -3.61 -7.80
N CYS A 278 -5.34 -3.75 -6.57
CA CYS A 278 -4.03 -3.27 -6.06
C CYS A 278 -3.81 -1.73 -5.96
N TYR A 279 -4.32 -0.96 -4.96
CA TYR A 279 -4.16 0.53 -4.88
C TYR A 279 -4.23 1.21 -3.45
N GLY A 280 -3.50 2.33 -3.16
CA GLY A 280 -3.34 3.02 -1.82
C GLY A 280 -2.51 4.38 -1.73
N ILE A 281 -2.20 5.00 -0.53
CA ILE A 281 -1.96 6.50 -0.23
C ILE A 281 -1.05 6.97 1.10
N GLN A 282 0.03 7.88 1.22
CA GLN A 282 0.66 8.69 2.48
C GLN A 282 1.94 9.70 2.35
N TRP A 283 2.23 10.74 3.25
CA TRP A 283 3.42 11.73 3.22
C TRP A 283 4.04 12.58 4.46
N ASP A 284 5.29 13.15 4.40
CA ASP A 284 6.22 13.61 5.51
C ASP A 284 6.23 15.00 6.24
N GLU A 285 6.42 16.20 5.66
CA GLU A 285 6.84 17.39 6.47
C GLU A 285 5.71 17.84 7.42
N MET A 286 4.49 17.42 7.07
CA MET A 286 3.31 17.43 7.93
C MET A 286 3.52 16.65 9.25
N HIS A 287 4.42 15.66 9.34
CA HIS A 287 4.79 14.94 10.56
C HIS A 287 5.28 15.89 11.65
N LYS A 288 6.17 16.84 11.33
CA LYS A 288 6.67 17.81 12.33
C LYS A 288 5.57 18.78 12.76
N LEU A 289 4.67 19.12 11.85
CA LEU A 289 3.48 19.93 12.14
C LEU A 289 2.49 19.16 13.04
N ALA A 290 2.25 17.89 12.75
CA ALA A 290 1.41 17.00 13.55
C ALA A 290 2.00 16.78 14.95
N GLU A 291 3.30 16.48 15.07
CA GLU A 291 4.00 16.43 16.36
C GLU A 291 3.82 17.73 17.14
N MET A 292 4.06 18.89 16.51
CA MET A 292 3.92 20.19 17.16
C MET A 292 2.47 20.49 17.62
N ILE A 293 1.47 20.10 16.82
CA ILE A 293 0.05 20.23 17.16
C ILE A 293 -0.30 19.30 18.34
N ILE A 294 0.08 18.02 18.29
CA ILE A 294 -0.11 17.04 19.37
C ILE A 294 0.53 17.53 20.66
N LEU A 295 1.78 18.01 20.62
CA LEU A 295 2.48 18.57 21.78
C LEU A 295 1.77 19.81 22.34
N SER A 296 1.19 20.66 21.48
CA SER A 296 0.44 21.84 21.92
C SER A 296 -0.82 21.45 22.68
N HIS A 297 -1.61 20.49 22.19
CA HIS A 297 -2.80 19.99 22.89
C HIS A 297 -2.46 19.20 24.16
N LEU A 298 -1.40 18.38 24.17
CA LEU A 298 -0.93 17.68 25.39
C LEU A 298 -0.42 18.66 26.47
N ARG A 299 0.19 19.79 26.06
CA ARG A 299 0.57 20.88 26.96
C ARG A 299 -0.65 21.60 27.52
N ASP A 300 -1.63 21.91 26.67
CA ASP A 300 -2.82 22.68 27.06
C ASP A 300 -3.80 21.82 27.91
N ALA A 301 -3.75 20.49 27.76
CA ALA A 301 -4.36 19.51 28.68
C ALA A 301 -3.58 19.31 29.99
N GLY A 302 -2.40 19.94 30.16
CA GLY A 302 -1.59 19.87 31.37
C GLY A 302 -0.75 18.59 31.55
N ILE A 303 -0.67 17.73 30.53
CA ILE A 303 0.17 16.51 30.53
C ILE A 303 1.64 16.90 30.26
N LEU A 304 1.86 17.91 29.43
CA LEU A 304 3.16 18.51 29.15
C LEU A 304 3.26 19.95 29.67
N LYS A 305 4.49 20.46 29.82
CA LYS A 305 4.78 21.82 30.32
C LYS A 305 6.02 22.42 29.68
N GLY A 306 6.02 23.74 29.55
CA GLY A 306 7.15 24.50 29.00
C GLY A 306 6.95 24.86 27.53
N ASP A 307 8.08 25.03 26.84
CA ASP A 307 8.16 25.60 25.49
C ASP A 307 8.12 24.52 24.40
N LEU A 308 7.36 24.77 23.33
CA LEU A 308 7.12 23.81 22.25
C LEU A 308 8.32 23.63 21.32
N GLU A 309 9.10 24.68 21.06
CA GLU A 309 10.29 24.58 20.22
C GLU A 309 11.31 23.64 20.90
N LYS A 310 11.53 23.82 22.21
CA LYS A 310 12.40 22.93 23.01
C LYS A 310 11.85 21.51 23.18
N MET A 311 10.53 21.31 23.16
CA MET A 311 9.94 19.96 23.07
C MET A 311 10.23 19.30 21.71
N MET A 312 10.19 20.07 20.61
CA MET A 312 10.53 19.59 19.28
C MET A 312 12.03 19.29 19.13
N GLU A 313 12.91 20.12 19.69
CA GLU A 313 14.36 19.85 19.81
C GLU A 313 14.64 18.57 20.61
N ALA A 314 13.99 18.40 21.77
CA ALA A 314 14.10 17.21 22.60
C ALA A 314 13.33 15.98 22.06
N ARG A 315 12.75 16.07 20.86
CA ARG A 315 11.97 15.03 20.18
C ARG A 315 10.85 14.42 21.04
N ILE A 316 10.17 15.24 21.84
CA ILE A 316 9.05 14.81 22.70
C ILE A 316 7.88 14.28 21.85
N GLY A 317 7.67 14.83 20.64
CA GLY A 317 6.61 14.39 19.72
C GLY A 317 6.69 12.89 19.42
N ALA A 318 7.90 12.38 19.17
CA ALA A 318 8.18 10.97 18.89
C ALA A 318 7.95 10.00 20.06
N ILE A 319 7.64 10.49 21.27
CA ILE A 319 7.16 9.67 22.39
C ILE A 319 5.68 9.33 22.18
N PHE A 320 4.90 10.32 21.73
CA PHE A 320 3.44 10.22 21.56
C PHE A 320 3.02 9.86 20.13
N MET A 321 3.88 10.09 19.13
CA MET A 321 3.71 9.68 17.73
C MET A 321 5.01 9.04 17.19
N PRO A 322 5.31 7.78 17.55
CA PRO A 322 6.60 7.14 17.24
C PRO A 322 6.75 6.64 15.79
N HIS A 323 5.66 6.61 15.00
CA HIS A 323 5.66 6.25 13.58
C HIS A 323 5.80 7.48 12.67
N GLY A 324 6.06 7.24 11.39
CA GLY A 324 6.00 8.31 10.38
C GLY A 324 4.57 8.80 10.18
N LEU A 325 4.42 10.03 9.67
CA LEU A 325 3.16 10.50 9.07
C LEU A 325 3.13 10.26 7.53
N GLY A 326 4.15 9.57 6.98
CA GLY A 326 4.42 9.44 5.53
C GLY A 326 5.17 8.15 5.13
N HIS A 327 5.10 7.75 3.84
CA HIS A 327 4.22 6.62 3.48
C HIS A 327 3.63 6.59 2.06
N PHE A 328 4.36 6.99 1.00
CA PHE A 328 3.80 6.83 -0.35
C PHE A 328 3.18 5.45 -0.48
N MET A 329 1.94 5.42 -0.94
CA MET A 329 1.21 4.19 -1.13
C MET A 329 0.55 4.29 -2.53
N GLY A 330 0.15 3.15 -3.07
CA GLY A 330 -0.15 2.95 -4.48
C GLY A 330 -0.41 1.46 -4.69
N LEU A 331 0.33 0.79 -5.58
CA LEU A 331 0.09 -0.66 -5.76
C LEU A 331 0.44 -1.52 -4.54
N ASP A 332 1.13 -0.97 -3.54
CA ASP A 332 1.47 -1.62 -2.27
C ASP A 332 1.11 -0.67 -1.12
N VAL A 333 0.82 -1.20 0.08
CA VAL A 333 0.51 -0.44 1.33
C VAL A 333 1.66 0.49 1.73
N HIS A 334 2.89 0.10 1.38
CA HIS A 334 4.07 0.96 1.37
C HIS A 334 4.62 0.93 -0.07
N ASP A 335 4.15 1.84 -0.92
CA ASP A 335 4.53 1.95 -2.33
C ASP A 335 5.94 2.52 -2.49
N CYS A 336 6.51 2.23 -3.65
CA CYS A 336 7.90 2.45 -3.98
C CYS A 336 8.23 3.92 -4.28
N GLY A 337 9.50 4.18 -4.58
CA GLY A 337 9.99 5.49 -5.02
C GLY A 337 10.14 6.54 -3.91
N GLY A 338 9.88 6.15 -2.67
CA GLY A 338 9.89 7.04 -1.52
C GLY A 338 11.24 7.66 -1.15
N TYR A 339 12.34 6.92 -1.34
CA TYR A 339 13.71 7.43 -1.17
C TYR A 339 14.44 7.63 -2.49
N LEU A 340 13.70 7.95 -3.57
CA LEU A 340 14.24 8.28 -4.89
C LEU A 340 14.03 9.77 -5.22
N GLY A 341 14.51 10.22 -6.38
CA GLY A 341 14.29 11.57 -6.89
C GLY A 341 14.91 12.65 -5.99
N ASP A 342 14.07 13.52 -5.44
CA ASP A 342 14.44 14.65 -4.59
C ASP A 342 14.47 14.33 -3.08
N ALA A 343 14.41 13.04 -2.73
CA ALA A 343 14.45 12.55 -1.35
C ALA A 343 15.71 12.99 -0.57
N LYS A 344 15.51 13.60 0.61
CA LYS A 344 16.58 13.77 1.61
C LYS A 344 16.98 12.39 2.17
N PRO A 345 18.21 12.14 2.65
CA PRO A 345 18.53 10.90 3.36
C PRO A 345 17.55 10.63 4.53
N ARG A 346 17.13 9.36 4.73
CA ARG A 346 16.23 8.94 5.84
C ARG A 346 16.84 9.41 7.16
N SER A 347 16.05 10.11 7.99
CA SER A 347 16.53 10.67 9.26
C SER A 347 16.92 9.57 10.24
N THR A 348 17.87 9.88 11.14
CA THR A 348 18.22 9.01 12.28
C THR A 348 17.45 9.38 13.56
N LEU A 349 16.73 10.51 13.56
CA LEU A 349 16.02 11.02 14.74
C LEU A 349 14.75 10.21 15.06
N PRO A 350 14.35 10.10 16.34
CA PRO A 350 13.06 9.55 16.75
C PRO A 350 11.88 10.20 16.00
N GLY A 351 10.84 9.41 15.68
CA GLY A 351 9.73 9.79 14.81
C GLY A 351 10.15 9.84 13.34
N LEU A 352 10.98 10.81 12.98
CA LEU A 352 11.42 11.10 11.60
C LEU A 352 12.12 9.92 10.89
N LYS A 353 12.74 8.99 11.62
CA LYS A 353 13.32 7.76 11.04
C LYS A 353 12.28 6.77 10.50
N ALA A 354 11.05 6.84 11.01
CA ALA A 354 9.93 5.94 10.68
C ALA A 354 9.05 6.45 9.53
N LEU A 355 9.29 7.69 9.05
CA LEU A 355 8.83 8.12 7.72
C LEU A 355 9.36 7.15 6.65
N ARG A 356 8.56 6.80 5.64
CA ARG A 356 8.98 5.94 4.51
C ARG A 356 9.33 6.72 3.23
N THR A 357 9.36 8.05 3.30
CA THR A 357 9.82 8.90 2.19
C THR A 357 10.29 10.27 2.73
N THR A 358 10.96 11.10 1.91
CA THR A 358 11.52 12.43 2.24
C THR A 358 11.43 13.45 1.09
N ARG A 359 10.49 13.26 0.15
CA ARG A 359 10.36 13.97 -1.14
C ARG A 359 9.35 15.12 -1.14
N THR A 360 9.61 16.20 -1.88
CA THR A 360 8.63 17.28 -2.06
C THR A 360 7.34 16.74 -2.69
N LEU A 361 6.18 17.07 -2.11
CA LEU A 361 4.88 16.75 -2.70
C LEU A 361 4.73 17.39 -4.08
N GLN A 362 4.20 16.60 -5.00
CA GLN A 362 3.96 16.98 -6.37
C GLN A 362 2.57 16.50 -6.79
N GLU A 363 1.99 17.16 -7.79
CA GLU A 363 0.70 16.74 -8.36
C GLU A 363 0.73 15.25 -8.75
N ARG A 364 -0.35 14.53 -8.45
CA ARG A 364 -0.53 13.07 -8.63
C ARG A 364 0.30 12.16 -7.72
N MET A 365 1.04 12.71 -6.76
CA MET A 365 1.41 11.95 -5.56
C MET A 365 0.17 11.75 -4.68
N VAL A 366 0.18 10.68 -3.88
CA VAL A 366 -1.00 10.24 -3.13
C VAL A 366 -0.61 9.90 -1.68
N ILE A 367 -1.28 10.57 -0.73
CA ILE A 367 -0.93 10.82 0.68
C ILE A 367 -2.10 10.51 1.68
N THR A 368 -2.18 9.40 2.45
CA THR A 368 -2.89 9.42 3.75
C THR A 368 -2.20 10.40 4.69
N ILE A 369 -2.97 10.85 5.67
CA ILE A 369 -2.51 11.67 6.79
C ILE A 369 -3.05 10.97 8.03
N GLU A 370 -2.17 10.27 8.78
CA GLU A 370 -2.50 9.55 10.03
C GLU A 370 -1.74 10.09 11.25
N PRO A 371 -2.06 11.30 11.74
CA PRO A 371 -1.60 11.73 13.05
C PRO A 371 -2.10 10.77 14.13
N GLY A 372 -1.18 10.35 15.00
CA GLY A 372 -1.45 9.44 16.10
C GLY A 372 -0.93 9.98 17.44
N CYS A 373 -1.67 9.76 18.51
CA CYS A 373 -1.28 10.13 19.88
C CYS A 373 -1.52 8.95 20.82
N TYR A 374 -0.43 8.34 21.32
CA TYR A 374 -0.45 7.11 22.12
C TYR A 374 0.30 7.26 23.46
N PHE A 375 -0.14 6.51 24.46
CA PHE A 375 0.45 6.45 25.79
C PHE A 375 1.18 5.10 25.99
N ILE A 376 2.29 4.93 25.27
CA ILE A 376 3.07 3.67 25.22
C ILE A 376 4.06 3.62 26.39
N ASP A 377 3.80 2.78 27.39
CA ASP A 377 4.56 2.72 28.66
C ASP A 377 6.08 2.70 28.48
N THR A 378 6.61 1.84 27.60
CA THR A 378 8.06 1.73 27.33
C THR A 378 8.69 3.05 26.85
N LEU A 379 7.96 3.88 26.11
CA LEU A 379 8.42 5.19 25.64
C LEU A 379 8.27 6.25 26.74
N LEU A 380 7.16 6.21 27.49
CA LEU A 380 6.91 7.10 28.63
C LEU A 380 7.97 6.92 29.73
N ASP A 381 8.30 5.67 30.07
CA ASP A 381 9.30 5.35 31.09
C ASP A 381 10.72 5.70 30.66
N ALA A 382 11.06 5.52 29.38
CA ALA A 382 12.34 6.01 28.85
C ALA A 382 12.45 7.53 29.00
N ALA A 383 11.41 8.27 28.59
CA ALA A 383 11.39 9.74 28.65
C ALA A 383 11.34 10.30 30.08
N LEU A 384 10.71 9.61 31.03
CA LEU A 384 10.71 9.98 32.45
C LEU A 384 12.07 9.74 33.14
N ASN A 385 12.87 8.80 32.63
CA ASN A 385 14.24 8.59 33.10
C ASN A 385 15.22 9.61 32.50
N ASP A 386 15.06 9.94 31.21
CA ASP A 386 15.91 10.88 30.48
C ASP A 386 15.95 12.30 31.14
N PRO A 387 17.15 12.86 31.42
CA PRO A 387 17.29 14.12 32.14
C PRO A 387 17.01 15.38 31.30
N ILE A 388 16.80 15.26 29.99
CA ILE A 388 16.34 16.32 29.10
C ILE A 388 14.81 16.24 29.00
N GLN A 389 14.26 15.09 28.60
CA GLN A 389 12.85 14.91 28.27
C GLN A 389 11.91 15.05 29.49
N LYS A 390 12.27 14.47 30.65
CA LYS A 390 11.40 14.52 31.85
C LYS A 390 11.09 15.92 32.38
N LYS A 391 11.84 16.94 31.96
CA LYS A 391 11.57 18.36 32.30
C LYS A 391 10.24 18.86 31.71
N PHE A 392 9.85 18.33 30.56
CA PHE A 392 8.64 18.72 29.83
C PHE A 392 7.40 17.94 30.27
N ILE A 393 7.56 16.87 31.05
CA ILE A 393 6.46 15.96 31.43
C ILE A 393 5.90 16.34 32.81
N VAL A 394 4.58 16.33 32.94
CA VAL A 394 3.87 16.41 34.23
C VAL A 394 3.50 14.98 34.64
N LYS A 395 4.41 14.27 35.33
CA LYS A 395 4.25 12.82 35.61
C LYS A 395 2.88 12.50 36.22
N GLU A 396 2.44 13.27 37.21
CA GLU A 396 1.15 13.11 37.88
C GLU A 396 -0.05 13.16 36.90
N LYS A 397 0.05 13.94 35.82
CA LYS A 397 -0.98 14.06 34.77
C LYS A 397 -0.78 13.11 33.60
N LEU A 398 0.44 12.59 33.41
CA LEU A 398 0.71 11.51 32.46
C LEU A 398 0.26 10.15 33.02
N ASP A 399 0.40 9.95 34.33
CA ASP A 399 -0.01 8.72 35.01
C ASP A 399 -1.54 8.48 34.91
N ASP A 400 -2.35 9.55 34.85
CA ASP A 400 -3.80 9.50 34.58
C ASP A 400 -4.15 8.83 33.23
N PHE A 401 -3.21 8.79 32.27
CA PHE A 401 -3.40 8.22 30.93
C PHE A 401 -2.63 6.89 30.71
N ARG A 402 -2.05 6.31 31.76
CA ARG A 402 -1.43 4.98 31.69
C ARG A 402 -2.48 3.92 31.35
N GLY A 403 -2.19 3.05 30.39
CA GLY A 403 -3.15 2.06 29.91
C GLY A 403 -4.24 2.58 28.95
N PHE A 404 -4.34 3.89 28.71
CA PHE A 404 -5.38 4.50 27.87
C PHE A 404 -5.38 3.99 26.42
N GLY A 405 -4.21 3.60 25.90
CA GLY A 405 -4.04 3.21 24.49
C GLY A 405 -3.61 4.41 23.65
N GLY A 406 -4.34 4.72 22.57
CA GLY A 406 -4.11 5.92 21.77
C GLY A 406 -5.11 6.12 20.64
N VAL A 407 -5.10 7.31 20.04
CA VAL A 407 -5.95 7.69 18.90
C VAL A 407 -5.09 7.78 17.64
N ARG A 408 -5.58 7.25 16.52
CA ARG A 408 -5.08 7.49 15.15
C ARG A 408 -6.27 7.93 14.28
N ILE A 409 -6.09 8.98 13.48
CA ILE A 409 -7.12 9.43 12.50
C ILE A 409 -6.45 9.45 11.13
N GLU A 410 -6.73 8.44 10.31
CA GLU A 410 -6.16 8.33 8.96
C GLU A 410 -7.13 8.79 7.88
N ASP A 411 -6.74 9.80 7.09
CA ASP A 411 -7.50 10.32 5.93
C ASP A 411 -6.68 10.20 4.64
N ASP A 412 -7.23 9.53 3.62
CA ASP A 412 -6.69 9.36 2.26
C ASP A 412 -6.73 10.65 1.44
N ILE A 413 -5.60 11.14 0.90
CA ILE A 413 -5.50 12.41 0.15
C ILE A 413 -4.78 12.24 -1.21
N VAL A 414 -5.25 12.90 -2.28
CA VAL A 414 -4.50 13.11 -3.54
C VAL A 414 -3.92 14.52 -3.57
N ILE A 415 -2.69 14.71 -4.07
CA ILE A 415 -2.14 16.06 -4.33
C ILE A 415 -2.45 16.54 -5.75
N TRP A 416 -2.89 17.79 -5.83
CA TRP A 416 -3.18 18.51 -7.07
C TRP A 416 -2.34 19.78 -7.16
N ALA A 417 -2.11 20.32 -8.36
CA ALA A 417 -1.25 21.49 -8.56
C ALA A 417 -1.66 22.73 -7.72
N ASN A 418 -2.92 22.81 -7.29
CA ASN A 418 -3.45 23.90 -6.46
C ASN A 418 -4.14 23.40 -5.17
N GLY A 419 -3.64 22.31 -4.56
CA GLY A 419 -4.13 21.85 -3.26
C GLY A 419 -4.17 20.32 -3.15
N ASN A 420 -5.25 19.81 -2.56
CA ASN A 420 -5.41 18.38 -2.32
C ASN A 420 -6.89 17.95 -2.32
N GLU A 421 -7.13 16.65 -2.41
CA GLU A 421 -8.46 16.02 -2.42
C GLU A 421 -8.50 14.87 -1.42
N ARG A 422 -9.31 15.00 -0.36
CA ARG A 422 -9.58 13.90 0.57
C ARG A 422 -10.56 12.90 -0.04
N MET A 423 -10.12 11.66 -0.21
CA MET A 423 -10.91 10.55 -0.74
C MET A 423 -11.58 9.71 0.36
N SER A 424 -11.06 9.72 1.59
CA SER A 424 -11.77 9.17 2.75
C SER A 424 -13.03 9.99 3.08
N ASN A 425 -14.10 9.29 3.46
CA ASN A 425 -15.41 9.88 3.74
C ASN A 425 -16.07 9.15 4.91
N VAL A 426 -15.62 9.46 6.13
CA VAL A 426 -16.18 8.97 7.40
C VAL A 426 -16.41 10.13 8.38
N PRO A 427 -17.26 9.97 9.41
CA PRO A 427 -17.31 10.87 10.57
C PRO A 427 -15.91 11.20 11.13
N ARG A 428 -15.67 12.47 11.51
CA ARG A 428 -14.39 12.93 12.04
C ARG A 428 -14.51 13.80 13.30
N THR A 429 -15.58 14.57 13.49
CA THR A 429 -15.80 15.29 14.76
C THR A 429 -16.41 14.37 15.83
N VAL A 430 -16.32 14.76 17.10
CA VAL A 430 -16.96 14.04 18.21
C VAL A 430 -18.47 13.94 17.97
N ASP A 431 -19.13 15.08 17.72
CA ASP A 431 -20.56 15.17 17.40
C ASP A 431 -20.96 14.27 16.22
N GLU A 432 -20.17 14.25 15.13
CA GLU A 432 -20.43 13.39 13.96
C GLU A 432 -20.32 11.90 14.31
N ILE A 433 -19.33 11.50 15.11
CA ILE A 433 -19.10 10.11 15.51
C ILE A 433 -20.21 9.66 16.48
N GLU A 434 -20.49 10.45 17.52
CA GLU A 434 -21.55 10.17 18.49
C GLU A 434 -22.93 10.10 17.83
N GLN A 435 -23.27 11.06 16.97
CA GLN A 435 -24.52 11.01 16.21
C GLN A 435 -24.56 9.75 15.33
N PHE A 436 -23.52 9.49 14.54
CA PHE A 436 -23.52 8.38 13.59
C PHE A 436 -23.59 7.00 14.27
N MET A 437 -22.99 6.84 15.46
CA MET A 437 -23.13 5.63 16.28
C MET A 437 -24.49 5.53 16.99
N SER A 438 -25.14 6.67 17.31
CA SER A 438 -26.49 6.69 17.88
C SER A 438 -27.58 6.29 16.87
N GLU A 439 -27.37 6.57 15.58
CA GLU A 439 -28.28 6.27 14.46
C GLU A 439 -28.29 4.77 14.11
N ARG A 440 -28.92 3.96 14.94
CA ARG A 440 -29.15 2.52 14.72
C ARG A 440 -29.87 2.24 13.39
N GLN A 441 -29.56 1.09 12.79
CA GLN A 441 -30.42 0.40 11.81
C GLN A 441 -31.27 -0.66 12.51
#